data_AF-A0AAD9INJ8-F1
#
_entry.id   AF-A0AAD9INJ8-F1
#
_cell.length_a   1.000
_cell.length_b   1.000
_cell.length_c   1.000
_cell.angle_alpha   90.00
_cell.angle_beta   90.00
_cell.angle_gamma   90.00
#
_symmetry.space_group_name_H-M   'P 1'
#
loop_
_entity.id
_entity.type
_entity.pdbx_description
1 polymer ?
#
loop_
_entity_poly.entity_id
_entity_poly.type
_entity_poly.pdbx_seq_one_letter_code
_entity_poly.pdbx_strand_id
1 'polypeptide(L)' 'MWKKTEHHPWAEAEMAAVKTLLSKKIKSQKIPGKAECEECRRLSKGKLRKRTCIRFHVKNIIARDLQK' A
#
# COMPACT_ATOMS: atom_id res chain seq x y z
N MET A 1 -9.62 -6.64 -27.56
CA MET A 1 -8.44 -7.21 -26.87
C MET A 1 -8.33 -6.56 -25.50
N TRP A 2 -8.96 -7.14 -24.46
CA TRP A 2 -8.86 -6.60 -23.11
C TRP A 2 -7.46 -6.91 -22.58
N LYS A 3 -6.64 -5.87 -22.39
CA LYS A 3 -5.35 -6.02 -21.72
C LYS A 3 -5.64 -6.58 -20.33
N LYS A 4 -5.31 -7.85 -20.08
CA LYS A 4 -5.19 -8.38 -18.72
C LYS A 4 -4.24 -7.43 -18.00
N THR A 5 -4.76 -6.62 -17.09
CA THR A 5 -3.93 -5.89 -16.14
C THR A 5 -3.13 -6.95 -15.40
N GLU A 6 -1.85 -7.07 -15.70
CA GLU A 6 -0.93 -7.91 -14.94
C GLU A 6 -1.15 -7.57 -13.46
N HIS A 7 -1.76 -8.50 -12.74
CA HIS A 7 -1.85 -8.43 -11.29
C HIS A 7 -0.41 -8.55 -10.81
N HIS A 8 0.30 -7.43 -10.70
CA HIS A 8 1.60 -7.42 -10.07
C HIS A 8 1.35 -7.70 -8.58
N PRO A 9 1.61 -8.92 -8.07
CA PRO A 9 1.48 -9.18 -6.65
C PRO A 9 2.40 -8.23 -5.89
N TRP A 10 1.97 -7.75 -4.73
CA TRP A 10 2.82 -6.90 -3.90
C TRP A 10 4.08 -7.68 -3.52
N ALA A 11 5.26 -7.18 -3.88
CA ALA A 11 6.49 -7.82 -3.46
C ALA A 11 6.64 -7.67 -1.94
N GLU A 12 7.25 -8.64 -1.27
CA GLU A 12 7.40 -8.60 0.19
C GLU A 12 8.12 -7.34 0.67
N ALA A 13 9.12 -6.87 -0.09
CA ALA A 13 9.81 -5.61 0.21
C ALA A 13 8.89 -4.38 0.12
N GLU A 14 7.91 -4.39 -0.80
CA GLU A 14 6.91 -3.33 -0.94
C GLU A 14 5.89 -3.39 0.21
N MET A 15 5.42 -4.60 0.55
CA MET A 15 4.52 -4.80 1.69
C MET A 15 5.18 -4.41 3.00
N ALA A 16 6.44 -4.77 3.22
CA ALA A 16 7.19 -4.42 4.42
C ALA A 16 7.36 -2.90 4.53
N ALA A 17 7.68 -2.21 3.45
CA ALA A 17 7.78 -0.75 3.45
C ALA A 17 6.43 -0.09 3.79
N VAL A 18 5.35 -0.53 3.13
CA VAL A 18 3.99 -0.02 3.40
C VAL A 18 3.59 -0.32 4.84
N LYS A 19 3.80 -1.54 5.32
CA LYS A 19 3.44 -1.96 6.68
C LYS A 19 4.25 -1.20 7.72
N THR A 20 5.54 -0.97 7.53
CA THR A 20 6.37 -0.21 8.46
C THR A 20 5.96 1.25 8.50
N LEU A 21 5.84 1.90 7.34
CA LEU A 21 5.57 3.35 7.23
C LEU A 21 4.13 3.70 7.59
N LEU A 22 3.18 2.87 7.17
CA LEU A 22 1.75 3.06 7.40
C LEU A 22 1.23 2.21 8.56
N SER A 23 2.10 1.56 9.34
CA SER A 23 1.74 0.78 10.55
C SER A 23 0.83 1.58 11.48
N LYS A 24 1.21 2.84 11.76
CA LYS A 24 0.44 3.76 12.61
C LYS A 24 -0.96 4.02 12.06
N LYS A 25 -1.09 4.12 10.72
CA LYS A 25 -2.37 4.39 10.05
C LYS A 25 -3.24 3.15 9.96
N ILE A 26 -2.65 1.99 9.69
CA ILE A 26 -3.32 0.69 9.72
C ILE A 26 -3.88 0.43 11.12
N LYS A 27 -3.08 0.63 12.18
CA LYS A 27 -3.52 0.51 13.58
C LYS A 27 -4.63 1.50 13.95
N SER A 28 -4.55 2.72 13.41
CA SER A 28 -5.61 3.72 13.57
C SER A 28 -6.80 3.49 12.63
N GLN A 29 -6.81 2.38 11.87
CA GLN A 29 -7.80 2.03 10.84
C GLN A 29 -8.07 3.16 9.83
N LYS A 30 -7.10 4.05 9.64
CA LYS A 30 -7.21 5.23 8.80
C LYS A 30 -6.58 4.95 7.45
N ILE A 31 -7.36 5.13 6.39
CA ILE A 31 -6.86 5.02 5.03
C ILE A 31 -5.88 6.16 4.76
N PRO A 32 -4.67 5.88 4.22
CA PRO A 32 -3.70 6.92 3.92
C PRO A 32 -4.20 7.81 2.78
N GLY A 33 -4.03 9.12 2.96
CA GLY A 33 -4.28 10.13 1.94
C GLY A 33 -3.16 10.19 0.90
N LYS A 34 -3.24 11.22 0.04
CA LYS A 34 -2.27 11.45 -1.05
C LYS A 34 -0.86 11.70 -0.51
N ALA A 35 -0.72 12.55 0.50
CA ALA A 35 0.57 12.90 1.10
C ALA A 35 1.27 11.67 1.70
N GLU A 36 0.54 10.85 2.45
CA GLU A 36 1.09 9.63 3.07
C GLU A 36 1.49 8.59 2.02
N CYS A 37 0.75 8.49 0.91
CA CYS A 37 1.13 7.62 -0.21
C CYS A 37 2.38 8.13 -0.95
N GLU A 38 2.58 9.45 -1.05
CA GLU A 38 3.80 10.01 -1.64
C GLU A 38 5.01 9.84 -0.73
N GLU A 39 4.84 10.08 0.57
CA GLU A 39 5.89 9.84 1.56
C GLU A 39 6.31 8.36 1.55
N CYS A 40 5.34 7.45 1.46
CA CYS A 40 5.62 6.02 1.32
C CYS A 40 6.40 5.70 0.03
N ARG A 41 6.10 6.37 -1.09
CA ARG A 41 6.85 6.22 -2.35
C ARG A 41 8.27 6.76 -2.25
N ARG A 42 8.44 7.91 -1.60
CA ARG A 42 9.73 8.56 -1.38
C ARG A 42 10.64 7.69 -0.50
N LEU A 43 10.12 7.20 0.62
CA LEU A 43 10.85 6.36 1.57
C LEU A 43 11.15 4.96 1.01
N SER A 44 10.29 4.45 0.13
CA SER A 44 10.55 3.18 -0.56
C SER A 44 11.66 3.26 -1.62
N LYS A 45 12.38 4.39 -1.73
CA LYS A 45 13.49 4.62 -2.66
C LYS A 45 13.15 4.25 -4.11
N GLY A 46 11.90 4.49 -4.53
CA GLY A 46 11.44 4.16 -5.89
C GLY A 46 11.03 2.70 -6.11
N LYS A 47 11.00 1.84 -5.08
CA LYS A 47 10.40 0.49 -5.22
C LYS A 47 8.91 0.54 -5.57
N LEU A 48 8.20 1.53 -5.01
CA LEU A 48 6.77 1.77 -5.25
C LEU A 48 6.50 2.72 -6.43
N ARG A 49 7.51 3.10 -7.24
CA ARG A 49 7.37 4.18 -8.25
C ARG A 49 6.31 3.88 -9.31
N LYS A 50 6.08 2.59 -9.61
CA LYS A 50 5.06 2.12 -10.55
C LYS A 50 3.70 1.80 -9.91
N ARG A 51 3.60 1.75 -8.57
CA ARG A 51 2.35 1.42 -7.88
C ARG A 51 1.51 2.66 -7.59
N THR A 52 0.42 2.79 -8.32
CA THR A 52 -0.63 3.81 -8.11
C THR A 52 -1.64 3.41 -7.03
N CYS A 53 -1.64 2.16 -6.57
CA CYS A 53 -2.70 1.57 -5.76
C CYS A 53 -2.36 1.32 -4.27
N ILE A 54 -1.37 2.02 -3.69
CA ILE A 54 -0.97 1.89 -2.26
C ILE A 54 -2.17 2.05 -1.33
N ARG A 55 -3.02 3.05 -1.58
CA ARG A 55 -4.24 3.29 -0.79
C ARG A 55 -5.18 2.07 -0.75
N PHE A 56 -5.36 1.39 -1.89
CA PHE A 56 -6.23 0.21 -1.98
C PHE A 56 -5.64 -0.98 -1.24
N HIS A 57 -4.33 -1.18 -1.32
CA HIS A 57 -3.66 -2.23 -0.57
C HIS A 57 -3.82 -2.03 0.94
N VAL A 58 -3.64 -0.80 1.42
CA VAL A 58 -3.82 -0.46 2.84
C VAL A 58 -5.28 -0.61 3.27
N LYS A 59 -6.23 -0.19 2.43
CA LYS A 59 -7.66 -0.43 2.65
C LYS A 59 -7.96 -1.93 2.80
N ASN A 60 -7.40 -2.78 1.94
CA ASN A 60 -7.57 -4.23 2.03
C ASN A 60 -6.91 -4.82 3.28
N ILE A 61 -5.77 -4.28 3.72
CA ILE A 61 -5.13 -4.69 4.98
C ILE A 61 -6.04 -4.36 6.16
N ILE A 62 -6.52 -3.11 6.25
CA ILE A 62 -7.42 -2.66 7.33
C ILE A 62 -8.71 -3.49 7.33
N ALA A 63 -9.31 -3.74 6.16
CA ALA A 63 -10.52 -4.56 6.04
C ALA A 63 -10.32 -6.02 6.45
N ARG A 64 -9.09 -6.57 6.33
CA ARG A 64 -8.74 -7.89 6.86
C ARG A 64 -8.48 -7.88 8.35
N ASP A 65 -7.88 -6.80 8.86
CA ASP A 65 -7.58 -6.62 10.30
C ASP A 65 -8.88 -6.47 11.11
N LEU A 66 -9.90 -5.80 10.54
CA LEU A 66 -11.26 -5.67 11.09
C LEU A 66 -12.07 -6.97 11.18
N GLN A 67 -11.68 -8.01 10.44
CA GLN A 67 -12.38 -9.29 10.40
C GLN A 67 -11.79 -10.32 11.38
N LYS A 68 -10.81 -9.91 12.19
CA LYS A 68 -10.26 -10.71 13.30
C LYS A 68 -10.80 -10.20 14.62
#